data_AF-A0A522G580-F1
#
_entry.id   AF-A0A522G580-F1
#
_cell.length_a   1.000
_cell.length_b   1.000
_cell.length_c   1.000
_cell.angle_alpha   90.00
_cell.angle_beta   90.00
_cell.angle_gamma   90.00
#
_symmetry.space_group_name_H-M   'P 1'
#
loop_
_entity.id
_entity.type
_entity.pdbx_description
1 polymer ?
#
loop_
_entity_poly.entity_id
_entity_poly.type
_entity_poly.pdbx_seq_one_letter_code
_entity_poly.pdbx_strand_id
1 'polypeptide(L)'
;MKKLLIIMTSLLVITSCATTKEAKLARAELRNEKKLAEQEIVKKAVESKRFIIKLDRLYFSNGGRIDLMPRANYIIVDGNNAIISAAYLGRQNEIKPIAAINLIGKTKNYQLTSFVSKGRYDIKMEVDNGKNSFDVYLRINKNGTCNASFNTLRIDLVNYTGHLVPIKDKKNLPLKDSNII
;
A
#
# COMPACT_ATOMS: atom_id res chain seq x y z
N MET A 1 43.27 12.95 -48.14
CA MET A 1 41.85 13.09 -47.73
C MET A 1 41.23 11.82 -47.14
N LYS A 2 41.52 10.61 -47.66
CA LYS A 2 41.03 9.33 -47.07
C LYS A 2 41.36 9.12 -45.57
N LYS A 3 42.57 9.47 -45.12
CA LYS A 3 42.98 9.33 -43.70
C LYS A 3 42.21 10.27 -42.75
N LEU A 4 41.79 11.44 -43.22
CA LEU A 4 41.02 12.41 -42.43
C LEU A 4 39.56 11.94 -42.26
N LEU A 5 39.01 11.31 -43.30
CA LEU A 5 37.64 10.78 -43.31
C LEU A 5 37.49 9.58 -42.36
N ILE A 6 38.53 8.75 -42.23
CA ILE A 6 38.59 7.59 -41.30
C ILE A 6 38.67 8.04 -39.84
N ILE A 7 39.38 9.13 -39.54
CA ILE A 7 39.48 9.69 -38.17
C ILE A 7 38.15 10.36 -37.76
N MET A 8 37.47 11.03 -38.68
CA MET A 8 36.14 11.61 -38.41
C MET A 8 35.06 10.55 -38.20
N THR A 9 35.13 9.43 -38.91
CA THR A 9 34.16 8.32 -38.75
C THR A 9 34.42 7.49 -37.49
N SER A 10 35.67 7.36 -37.03
CA SER A 10 35.96 6.66 -35.77
C SER A 10 35.54 7.47 -34.53
N LEU A 11 35.62 8.81 -34.59
CA LEU A 11 35.25 9.68 -33.47
C LEU A 11 33.72 9.72 -33.22
N LEU A 12 32.91 9.51 -34.26
CA LEU A 12 31.44 9.52 -34.18
C LEU A 12 30.84 8.26 -33.52
N VAL A 13 31.57 7.14 -33.52
CA VAL A 13 31.11 5.84 -32.98
C VAL A 13 31.36 5.72 -31.47
N ILE A 14 32.32 6.48 -30.93
CA ILE A 14 32.71 6.42 -29.51
C ILE A 14 31.71 7.20 -28.64
N THR A 15 31.10 8.27 -29.17
CA THR A 15 30.13 9.12 -28.44
C THR A 15 28.73 8.49 -28.27
N SER A 16 28.35 7.53 -29.12
CA SER A 16 27.06 6.82 -29.03
C SER A 16 26.99 5.78 -27.90
N CYS A 17 28.13 5.29 -27.40
CA CYS A 17 28.16 4.30 -26.33
C CYS A 17 28.16 4.91 -24.92
N ALA A 18 28.78 6.09 -24.74
CA ALA A 18 28.89 6.75 -23.42
C ALA A 18 27.54 7.29 -22.90
N THR A 19 26.73 7.88 -23.78
CA THR A 19 25.40 8.45 -23.47
C THR A 19 24.41 7.42 -22.93
N THR A 20 24.53 6.14 -23.28
CA THR A 20 23.60 5.09 -22.83
C THR A 20 23.88 4.59 -21.41
N LYS A 21 25.15 4.63 -20.95
CA LYS A 21 25.52 4.19 -19.59
C LYS A 21 25.16 5.24 -18.56
N GLU A 22 25.48 6.51 -18.82
CA GLU A 22 25.15 7.64 -17.95
C GLU A 22 23.63 7.80 -17.79
N ALA A 23 22.86 7.70 -18.88
CA ALA A 23 21.39 7.73 -18.82
C ALA A 23 20.77 6.55 -18.05
N LYS A 24 21.43 5.38 -18.02
CA LYS A 24 20.99 4.22 -17.22
C LYS A 24 21.29 4.42 -15.73
N LEU A 25 22.47 4.95 -15.40
CA LEU A 25 22.86 5.26 -14.03
C LEU A 25 21.94 6.33 -13.42
N ALA A 26 21.71 7.44 -14.12
CA ALA A 26 20.80 8.50 -13.67
C ALA A 26 19.36 7.98 -13.43
N ARG A 27 18.86 7.08 -14.28
CA ARG A 27 17.54 6.43 -14.07
C ARG A 27 17.54 5.47 -12.88
N ALA A 28 18.65 4.77 -12.63
CA ALA A 28 18.77 3.87 -11.48
C ALA A 28 18.82 4.67 -10.17
N GLU A 29 19.59 5.76 -10.13
CA GLU A 29 19.65 6.70 -9.02
C GLU A 29 18.27 7.29 -8.72
N LEU A 30 17.57 7.83 -9.73
CA LEU A 30 16.23 8.36 -9.56
C LEU A 30 15.22 7.32 -9.05
N ARG A 31 15.34 6.05 -9.49
CA ARG A 31 14.51 4.95 -8.98
C ARG A 31 14.84 4.62 -7.53
N ASN A 32 16.10 4.69 -7.14
CA ASN A 32 16.53 4.45 -5.76
C ASN A 32 16.06 5.56 -4.84
N GLU A 33 16.18 6.82 -5.25
CA GLU A 33 15.65 7.97 -4.51
C GLU A 33 14.14 7.87 -4.30
N LYS A 34 13.38 7.56 -5.36
CA LYS A 34 11.93 7.34 -5.26
C LYS A 34 11.58 6.22 -4.28
N LYS A 35 12.30 5.10 -4.35
CA LYS A 35 12.10 3.98 -3.41
C LYS A 35 12.39 4.40 -1.97
N LEU A 36 13.46 5.17 -1.72
CA LEU A 36 13.78 5.64 -0.37
C LEU A 36 12.70 6.60 0.15
N ALA A 37 12.23 7.51 -0.70
CA ALA A 37 11.14 8.42 -0.36
C ALA A 37 9.83 7.67 -0.04
N GLU A 38 9.45 6.68 -0.86
CA GLU A 38 8.28 5.83 -0.60
C GLU A 38 8.40 5.06 0.71
N GLN A 39 9.60 4.54 1.02
CA GLN A 39 9.88 3.82 2.27
C GLN A 39 9.70 4.72 3.49
N GLU A 40 10.22 5.95 3.44
CA GLU A 40 10.07 6.92 4.52
C GLU A 40 8.60 7.33 4.71
N ILE A 41 7.84 7.48 3.62
CA ILE A 41 6.41 7.77 3.67
C ILE A 41 5.65 6.63 4.35
N VAL A 42 5.91 5.38 3.95
CA VAL A 42 5.25 4.20 4.54
C VAL A 42 5.59 4.09 6.01
N LYS A 43 6.87 4.25 6.37
CA LYS A 43 7.35 4.24 7.76
C LYS A 43 6.59 5.25 8.61
N LYS A 44 6.56 6.52 8.19
CA LYS A 44 5.86 7.60 8.91
C LYS A 44 4.37 7.33 9.05
N ALA A 45 3.72 6.80 8.01
CA ALA A 45 2.29 6.50 8.05
C ALA A 45 1.96 5.39 9.06
N VAL A 46 2.78 4.33 9.10
CA VAL A 46 2.63 3.22 10.06
C VAL A 46 2.94 3.67 11.49
N GLU A 47 4.04 4.41 11.70
CA GLU A 47 4.46 4.91 13.01
C GLU A 47 3.45 5.90 13.60
N SER A 48 2.86 6.77 12.76
CA SER A 48 1.82 7.70 13.18
C SER A 48 0.45 7.05 13.37
N LYS A 49 0.26 5.79 12.93
CA LYS A 49 -1.04 5.10 12.93
C LYS A 49 -2.09 5.89 12.12
N ARG A 50 -1.68 6.47 11.00
CA ARG A 50 -2.53 7.29 10.12
C ARG A 50 -2.35 6.89 8.65
N PHE A 51 -3.16 5.95 8.19
CA PHE A 51 -3.05 5.42 6.84
C PHE A 51 -4.36 4.83 6.33
N ILE A 52 -4.43 4.68 5.01
CA ILE A 52 -5.47 3.95 4.30
C ILE A 52 -4.81 2.76 3.62
N ILE A 53 -5.32 1.54 3.82
CA ILE A 53 -5.01 0.40 2.96
C ILE A 53 -6.11 0.33 1.91
N LYS A 54 -5.75 0.53 0.65
CA LYS A 54 -6.63 0.32 -0.50
C LYS A 54 -6.52 -1.13 -0.94
N LEU A 55 -7.62 -1.87 -0.85
CA LEU A 55 -7.65 -3.30 -1.14
C LEU A 55 -7.92 -3.51 -2.62
N ASP A 56 -7.00 -4.21 -3.28
CA ASP A 56 -7.03 -4.42 -4.72
C ASP A 56 -7.50 -5.84 -5.06
N ARG A 57 -7.34 -6.81 -4.14
CA ARG A 57 -7.75 -8.21 -4.37
C ARG A 57 -8.22 -8.88 -3.10
N LEU A 58 -9.18 -9.78 -3.27
CA LEU A 58 -9.66 -10.76 -2.29
C LEU A 58 -9.17 -12.16 -2.70
N TYR A 59 -8.73 -12.96 -1.73
CA TYR A 59 -8.29 -14.34 -1.92
C TYR A 59 -9.17 -15.29 -1.11
N PHE A 60 -9.65 -16.33 -1.77
CA PHE A 60 -10.50 -17.35 -1.16
C PHE A 60 -9.67 -18.45 -0.51
N SER A 61 -10.28 -19.14 0.44
CA SER A 61 -9.70 -20.33 1.08
C SER A 61 -9.43 -21.48 0.09
N ASN A 62 -10.13 -21.55 -1.04
CA ASN A 62 -9.92 -22.56 -2.09
C ASN A 62 -8.93 -22.13 -3.20
N GLY A 63 -8.20 -21.02 -3.03
CA GLY A 63 -7.14 -20.59 -3.93
C GLY A 63 -7.57 -19.69 -5.10
N GLY A 64 -8.86 -19.36 -5.23
CA GLY A 64 -9.30 -18.35 -6.19
C GLY A 64 -9.04 -16.91 -5.72
N ARG A 65 -9.16 -15.96 -6.66
CA ARG A 65 -9.03 -14.51 -6.39
C ARG A 65 -10.12 -13.70 -7.10
N ILE A 66 -10.52 -12.60 -6.49
CA ILE A 66 -11.33 -11.55 -7.13
C ILE A 66 -10.56 -10.23 -7.05
N ASP A 67 -10.52 -9.51 -8.17
CA ASP A 67 -10.02 -8.14 -8.20
C ASP A 67 -11.12 -7.20 -7.64
N LEU A 68 -10.72 -6.31 -6.73
CA LEU A 68 -11.58 -5.40 -6.01
C LEU A 68 -11.44 -3.97 -6.55
N MET A 69 -12.49 -3.17 -6.33
CA MET A 69 -12.44 -1.74 -6.57
C MET A 69 -11.89 -1.03 -5.32
N PRO A 70 -10.67 -0.45 -5.31
CA PRO A 70 -10.04 0.02 -4.07
C PRO A 70 -10.71 1.26 -3.47
N ARG A 71 -11.56 1.95 -4.25
CA ARG A 71 -12.41 3.05 -3.76
C ARG A 71 -13.51 2.58 -2.81
N ALA A 72 -13.99 1.35 -2.97
CA ALA A 72 -15.04 0.75 -2.13
C ALA A 72 -14.49 -0.28 -1.15
N ASN A 73 -13.25 -0.74 -1.36
CA ASN A 73 -12.60 -1.76 -0.56
C ASN A 73 -11.35 -1.17 0.09
N TYR A 74 -11.44 -0.84 1.38
CA TYR A 74 -10.38 -0.16 2.10
C TYR A 74 -10.43 -0.40 3.61
N ILE A 75 -9.30 -0.15 4.23
CA ILE A 75 -9.14 -0.02 5.68
C ILE A 75 -8.60 1.38 5.94
N ILE A 76 -9.27 2.16 6.79
CA ILE A 76 -8.75 3.44 7.27
C ILE A 76 -8.35 3.23 8.72
N VAL A 77 -7.13 3.61 9.08
CA VAL A 77 -6.65 3.68 10.45
C VAL A 77 -6.26 5.12 10.72
N ASP A 78 -6.93 5.76 11.68
CA ASP A 78 -6.65 7.14 12.09
C ASP A 78 -6.61 7.24 13.61
N GLY A 79 -5.41 7.13 14.17
CA GLY A 79 -5.21 7.07 15.62
C GLY A 79 -5.95 5.87 16.21
N ASN A 80 -6.91 6.09 17.11
CA ASN A 80 -7.67 5.01 17.74
C ASN A 80 -8.97 4.64 17.01
N ASN A 81 -9.23 5.23 15.84
CA ASN A 81 -10.39 4.93 15.02
C ASN A 81 -9.99 4.06 13.84
N ALA A 82 -10.88 3.16 13.43
CA ALA A 82 -10.74 2.44 12.18
C ALA A 82 -12.07 2.29 11.44
N ILE A 83 -11.97 2.27 10.11
CA ILE A 83 -13.09 1.98 9.21
C ILE A 83 -12.66 0.83 8.31
N ILE A 84 -13.46 -0.23 8.24
CA ILE A 84 -13.30 -1.34 7.32
C ILE A 84 -14.50 -1.33 6.38
N SER A 85 -14.22 -1.28 5.08
CA SER A 85 -15.18 -1.53 4.01
C SER A 85 -14.53 -2.54 3.09
N ALA A 86 -15.03 -3.76 3.02
CA ALA A 86 -14.44 -4.79 2.17
C ALA A 86 -15.50 -5.78 1.70
N ALA A 87 -15.49 -6.11 0.42
CA ALA A 87 -16.27 -7.23 -0.11
C ALA A 87 -15.81 -8.52 0.58
N TYR A 88 -16.78 -9.37 0.92
CA TYR A 88 -16.51 -10.66 1.52
C TYR A 88 -17.11 -11.76 0.67
N LEU A 89 -16.32 -12.82 0.46
CA LEU A 89 -16.78 -14.05 -0.13
C LEU A 89 -16.02 -15.21 0.52
N GLY A 90 -16.75 -16.06 1.22
CA GLY A 90 -16.21 -17.18 1.98
C GLY A 90 -17.32 -17.91 2.72
N ARG A 91 -16.93 -18.88 3.55
CA ARG A 91 -17.89 -19.58 4.41
C ARG A 91 -18.22 -18.73 5.62
N GLN A 92 -19.51 -18.65 5.92
CA GLN A 92 -20.04 -17.93 7.06
C GLN A 92 -20.81 -18.89 7.96
N ASN A 93 -20.78 -18.61 9.26
CA ASN A 93 -21.47 -19.39 10.29
C ASN A 93 -22.78 -18.73 10.73
N GLU A 94 -23.25 -17.73 9.99
CA GLU A 94 -24.52 -17.04 10.22
C GLU A 94 -25.59 -17.47 9.22
N ILE A 95 -26.86 -17.46 9.67
CA ILE A 95 -28.04 -17.76 8.84
C ILE A 95 -28.20 -16.69 7.74
N LYS A 96 -27.84 -15.44 8.04
CA LYS A 96 -27.95 -14.32 7.09
C LYS A 96 -26.66 -14.22 6.27
N PRO A 97 -26.77 -14.11 4.93
CA PRO A 97 -25.59 -13.95 4.10
C PRO A 97 -24.91 -12.60 4.29
N ILE A 98 -23.60 -12.64 4.50
CA ILE A 98 -22.71 -11.49 4.58
C ILE A 98 -22.07 -11.33 3.20
N ALA A 99 -22.38 -10.24 2.51
CA ALA A 99 -21.74 -9.92 1.22
C ALA A 99 -20.54 -8.98 1.37
N ALA A 100 -20.47 -8.25 2.49
CA ALA A 100 -19.41 -7.28 2.75
C ALA A 100 -19.22 -7.08 4.25
N ILE A 101 -17.97 -6.79 4.62
CA ILE A 101 -17.57 -6.35 5.94
C ILE A 101 -17.60 -4.83 5.93
N ASN A 102 -18.52 -4.26 6.72
CA ASN A 102 -18.63 -2.82 6.94
C ASN A 102 -18.60 -2.55 8.43
N LEU A 103 -17.53 -1.90 8.89
CA LEU A 103 -17.33 -1.64 10.30
C LEU A 103 -16.71 -0.26 10.51
N ILE A 104 -17.34 0.55 11.34
CA ILE A 104 -16.78 1.80 11.85
C ILE A 104 -16.62 1.60 13.36
N GLY A 105 -15.40 1.64 13.85
CA GLY A 105 -15.10 1.26 15.22
C GLY A 105 -13.80 1.84 15.75
N LYS A 106 -13.41 1.36 16.94
CA LYS A 106 -12.15 1.71 17.59
C LYS A 106 -11.14 0.58 17.40
N THR A 107 -9.89 0.95 17.20
CA THR A 107 -8.79 -0.02 17.25
C THR A 107 -8.49 -0.36 18.70
N LYS A 108 -8.52 -1.64 19.07
CA LYS A 108 -8.06 -2.17 20.36
C LYS A 108 -6.84 -3.06 20.13
N ASN A 109 -6.09 -3.31 21.20
CA ASN A 109 -4.96 -4.26 21.21
C ASN A 109 -3.97 -4.06 20.05
N TYR A 110 -3.73 -2.79 19.66
CA TYR A 110 -2.89 -2.46 18.52
C TYR A 110 -1.42 -2.77 18.83
N GLN A 111 -0.85 -3.72 18.11
CA GLN A 111 0.53 -4.17 18.23
C GLN A 111 1.23 -3.96 16.89
N LEU A 112 2.28 -3.14 16.90
CA LEU A 112 3.17 -2.92 15.75
C LEU A 112 4.49 -3.66 15.98
N THR A 113 4.86 -4.55 15.06
CA THR A 113 6.16 -5.22 15.03
C THR A 113 6.92 -4.81 13.76
N SER A 114 8.03 -4.11 13.96
CA SER A 114 8.89 -3.62 12.88
C SER A 114 10.07 -4.56 12.62
N PHE A 115 10.17 -5.09 11.41
CA PHE A 115 11.31 -5.88 10.94
C PHE A 115 12.23 -5.01 10.09
N VAL A 116 13.04 -4.17 10.73
CA VAL A 116 13.87 -3.13 10.07
C VAL A 116 14.73 -3.70 8.95
N SER A 117 15.40 -4.83 9.18
CA SER A 117 16.26 -5.50 8.18
C SER A 117 15.52 -5.99 6.94
N LYS A 118 14.23 -6.30 7.07
CA LYS A 118 13.37 -6.78 5.97
C LYS A 118 12.53 -5.66 5.36
N GLY A 119 12.48 -4.47 5.98
CA GLY A 119 11.59 -3.39 5.60
C GLY A 119 10.13 -3.84 5.61
N ARG A 120 9.70 -4.45 6.71
CA ARG A 120 8.35 -4.99 6.87
C ARG A 120 7.77 -4.57 8.21
N TYR A 121 6.49 -4.22 8.22
CA TYR A 121 5.72 -3.90 9.41
C TYR A 121 4.56 -4.87 9.51
N ASP A 122 4.49 -5.58 10.64
CA ASP A 122 3.37 -6.44 10.96
C ASP A 122 2.52 -5.73 12.02
N ILE A 123 1.24 -5.53 11.74
CA ILE A 123 0.27 -4.90 12.64
C ILE A 123 -0.78 -5.95 12.98
N LYS A 124 -1.03 -6.13 14.28
CA LYS A 124 -2.18 -6.86 14.80
C LYS A 124 -3.05 -5.89 15.56
N MET A 125 -4.34 -5.87 15.27
CA MET A 125 -5.29 -5.05 15.99
C MET A 125 -6.67 -5.68 15.95
N GLU A 126 -7.50 -5.33 16.91
CA GLU A 126 -8.92 -5.60 16.89
C GLU A 126 -9.63 -4.31 16.46
N VAL A 127 -10.64 -4.40 15.59
CA VAL A 127 -11.55 -3.27 15.32
C VAL A 127 -12.92 -3.64 15.85
N ASP A 128 -13.41 -2.84 16.79
CA ASP A 128 -14.66 -3.10 17.51
C ASP A 128 -15.56 -1.87 17.57
N ASN A 129 -16.86 -2.08 17.41
CA ASN A 129 -17.89 -1.04 17.55
C ASN A 129 -18.93 -1.35 18.64
N GLY A 130 -18.68 -2.34 19.49
CA GLY A 130 -19.55 -2.80 20.58
C GLY A 130 -20.60 -3.83 20.14
N LYS A 131 -20.82 -4.03 18.84
CA LYS A 131 -21.75 -5.05 18.30
C LYS A 131 -21.02 -6.13 17.51
N ASN A 132 -20.01 -5.71 16.75
CA ASN A 132 -19.19 -6.57 15.91
C ASN A 132 -17.72 -6.26 16.18
N SER A 133 -16.90 -7.30 16.20
CA SER A 133 -15.46 -7.19 16.34
C SER A 133 -14.76 -8.08 15.32
N PHE A 134 -13.67 -7.55 14.76
CA PHE A 134 -12.82 -8.22 13.79
C PHE A 134 -11.36 -8.13 14.24
N ASP A 135 -10.70 -9.29 14.27
CA ASP A 135 -9.25 -9.36 14.33
C ASP A 135 -8.69 -9.02 12.96
N VAL A 136 -7.84 -8.01 12.91
CA VAL A 136 -7.21 -7.50 11.70
C VAL A 136 -5.71 -7.68 11.81
N TYR A 137 -5.15 -8.40 10.84
CA TYR A 137 -3.71 -8.53 10.66
C TYR A 137 -3.29 -7.85 9.37
N LEU A 138 -2.33 -6.94 9.45
CA LEU A 138 -1.74 -6.26 8.30
C LEU A 138 -0.26 -6.56 8.23
N ARG A 139 0.22 -6.94 7.06
CA ARG A 139 1.64 -7.02 6.74
C ARG A 139 1.96 -6.02 5.65
N ILE A 140 2.64 -4.94 6.00
CA ILE A 140 2.98 -3.84 5.11
C ILE A 140 4.48 -3.91 4.80
N ASN A 141 4.81 -3.95 3.51
CA ASN A 141 6.20 -3.91 3.05
C ASN A 141 6.65 -2.47 2.84
N LYS A 142 7.96 -2.27 2.76
CA LYS A 142 8.62 -0.95 2.59
C LYS A 142 8.19 -0.19 1.32
N ASN A 143 7.69 -0.87 0.30
CA ASN A 143 7.15 -0.26 -0.92
C ASN A 143 5.64 0.05 -0.82
N GLY A 144 5.04 -0.11 0.37
CA GLY A 144 3.63 0.15 0.62
C GLY A 144 2.70 -1.01 0.27
N THR A 145 3.16 -2.11 -0.33
CA THR A 145 2.27 -3.26 -0.56
C THR A 145 1.86 -3.87 0.76
N CYS A 146 0.59 -4.27 0.85
CA CYS A 146 -0.02 -4.78 2.07
C CYS A 146 -0.70 -6.11 1.80
N ASN A 147 -0.50 -7.08 2.70
CA ASN A 147 -1.41 -8.22 2.85
C ASN A 147 -2.25 -7.96 4.09
N ALA A 148 -3.57 -8.04 3.96
CA ALA A 148 -4.50 -7.87 5.05
C ALA A 148 -5.29 -9.16 5.27
N SER A 149 -5.53 -9.52 6.52
CA SER A 149 -6.33 -10.68 6.88
C SER A 149 -7.35 -10.26 7.92
N PHE A 150 -8.61 -10.66 7.73
CA PHE A 150 -9.68 -10.43 8.69
C PHE A 150 -10.18 -11.77 9.23
N ASN A 151 -10.39 -11.83 10.54
CA ASN A 151 -10.91 -12.99 11.22
C ASN A 151 -11.97 -12.58 12.26
N THR A 152 -12.98 -13.43 12.44
CA THR A 152 -13.94 -13.34 13.55
C THR A 152 -14.61 -14.71 13.70
N LEU A 153 -15.42 -14.90 14.73
CA LEU A 153 -16.11 -16.19 14.96
C LEU A 153 -17.21 -16.47 13.92
N ARG A 154 -17.67 -15.43 13.20
CA ARG A 154 -18.84 -15.47 12.30
C ARG A 154 -18.48 -15.80 10.85
N ILE A 155 -17.24 -15.57 10.44
CA ILE A 155 -16.76 -15.80 9.07
C ILE A 155 -15.41 -16.49 9.10
N ASP A 156 -15.11 -17.29 8.07
CA ASP A 156 -13.76 -17.81 7.85
C ASP A 156 -12.74 -16.68 7.68
N LEU A 157 -11.49 -16.98 8.03
CA LEU A 157 -10.33 -16.14 7.73
C LEU A 157 -10.33 -15.77 6.25
N VAL A 158 -10.31 -14.46 5.99
CA VAL A 158 -10.31 -13.92 4.64
C VAL A 158 -9.06 -13.07 4.42
N ASN A 159 -8.44 -13.22 3.25
CA ASN A 159 -7.18 -12.57 2.91
C ASN A 159 -7.35 -11.60 1.74
N TYR A 160 -6.63 -10.50 1.81
CA TYR A 160 -6.61 -9.46 0.80
C TYR A 160 -5.18 -9.02 0.50
N THR A 161 -4.98 -8.49 -0.70
CA THR A 161 -3.80 -7.67 -1.01
C THR A 161 -4.23 -6.26 -1.33
N GLY A 162 -3.36 -5.31 -1.04
CA GLY A 162 -3.60 -3.91 -1.30
C GLY A 162 -2.33 -3.08 -1.23
N HIS A 163 -2.51 -1.77 -1.14
CA HIS A 163 -1.42 -0.82 -0.98
C HIS A 163 -1.77 0.25 0.05
N LEU A 164 -0.75 0.69 0.79
CA LEU A 164 -0.84 1.75 1.76
C LEU A 164 -0.83 3.12 1.07
N VAL A 165 -1.73 3.98 1.49
CA VAL A 165 -1.77 5.40 1.16
C VAL A 165 -1.71 6.19 2.48
N PRO A 166 -0.71 7.06 2.69
CA PRO A 166 -0.62 7.87 3.90
C PRO A 166 -1.80 8.84 3.99
N ILE A 167 -2.33 9.04 5.20
CA ILE A 167 -3.25 10.15 5.44
C ILE A 167 -2.37 11.38 5.70
N LYS A 168 -2.46 12.37 4.81
CA LYS A 168 -1.78 13.65 5.03
C LYS A 168 -2.43 14.37 6.21
N ASP A 169 -1.62 14.85 7.14
CA ASP A 169 -2.11 15.78 8.15
C ASP A 169 -2.72 17.00 7.47
N LYS A 170 -3.93 17.39 7.87
CA LYS A 170 -4.58 18.64 7.41
C LYS A 170 -3.86 19.92 7.91
N LYS A 171 -2.65 19.83 8.44
CA LYS A 171 -1.83 21.00 8.78
C LYS A 171 -0.99 21.36 7.56
N ASN A 172 -1.39 22.44 6.89
CA ASN A 172 -0.75 23.07 5.74
C ASN A 172 -1.19 22.57 4.35
N LEU A 173 -2.50 22.57 4.08
CA LEU A 173 -2.91 23.11 2.78
C LEU A 173 -3.04 24.63 2.96
N PRO A 174 -2.30 25.48 2.23
CA PRO A 174 -2.81 26.81 2.00
C PRO A 174 -4.18 26.63 1.34
N LEU A 175 -5.23 27.13 1.99
CA LEU A 175 -6.51 27.39 1.35
C LEU A 175 -6.20 28.33 0.19
N LYS A 176 -5.95 27.76 -1.00
CA LYS A 176 -5.88 28.52 -2.23
C LYS A 176 -7.16 28.21 -2.98
N ASP A 177 -8.13 29.07 -2.72
CA ASP A 177 -9.24 29.47 -3.57
C ASP A 177 -9.44 28.60 -4.82
N SER A 178 -10.33 27.62 -4.72
CA SER A 178 -11.01 27.09 -5.89
C SER A 178 -12.28 27.92 -6.14
N ASN A 179 -12.08 29.20 -6.43
CA ASN A 179 -12.87 29.87 -7.45
C ASN A 179 -12.01 29.84 -8.70
N ILE A 180 -12.43 29.11 -9.73
CA ILE A 180 -12.24 29.38 -11.16
C ILE A 180 -13.00 28.27 -11.92
N ILE A 181 -14.14 28.71 -12.48
CA ILE A 181 -15.01 28.17 -13.56
C ILE A 181 -15.65 26.80 -13.33
#